data_AF-A0A929VQU0-F1
#
_entry.id   AF-A0A929VQU0-F1
#
_cell.length_a   1.000
_cell.length_b   1.000
_cell.length_c   1.000
_cell.angle_alpha   90.00
_cell.angle_beta   90.00
_cell.angle_gamma   90.00
#
_symmetry.space_group_name_H-M   'P 1'
#
loop_
_entity.id
_entity.type
_entity.pdbx_description
1 polymer ?
#
loop_
_entity_poly.entity_id
_entity_poly.type
_entity_poly.pdbx_seq_one_letter_code
_entity_poly.pdbx_strand_id
1 'polypeptide(L)'
;MMKKEELIKQCRYYKGEERSPYGRPNLDWYWEMERVYVVNNGEFEGERDLYNAIEGRRFPGIPFSLLIVMFTSWAKWVFDAKSAIPAFYEKVEDYLFVANDHYPEDKIPS
;
A
#
# COMPACT_ATOMS: atom_id res chain seq x y z
N MET A 1 -13.54 -12.58 -8.14
CA MET A 1 -13.32 -11.88 -6.87
C MET A 1 -12.46 -12.76 -5.97
N MET A 2 -11.31 -12.29 -5.50
CA MET A 2 -10.53 -13.02 -4.50
C MET A 2 -11.25 -12.98 -3.16
N LYS A 3 -11.17 -14.07 -2.38
CA LYS A 3 -11.71 -14.08 -1.03
C LYS A 3 -10.85 -13.18 -0.14
N LYS A 4 -11.48 -12.45 0.78
CA LYS A 4 -10.80 -11.56 1.75
C LYS A 4 -9.59 -12.22 2.42
N GLU A 5 -9.73 -13.50 2.80
CA GLU A 5 -8.66 -14.31 3.41
C GLU A 5 -7.43 -14.46 2.49
N GLU A 6 -7.62 -14.61 1.18
CA GLU A 6 -6.53 -14.72 0.20
C GLU A 6 -5.80 -13.39 -0.01
N LEU A 7 -6.51 -12.27 0.13
CA LEU A 7 -5.90 -10.93 0.09
C LEU A 7 -5.07 -10.67 1.35
N ILE A 8 -5.58 -11.06 2.52
CA ILE A 8 -4.86 -10.91 3.81
C ILE A 8 -3.53 -11.67 3.78
N LYS A 9 -3.48 -12.87 3.16
CA LYS A 9 -2.22 -13.64 3.03
C LYS A 9 -1.13 -12.89 2.24
N GLN A 10 -1.50 -11.95 1.38
CA GLN A 10 -0.58 -11.15 0.56
C GLN A 10 -0.15 -9.85 1.25
N CYS A 11 -0.87 -9.44 2.30
CA CYS A 11 -0.57 -8.25 3.09
C CYS A 11 0.69 -8.46 3.95
N ARG A 12 1.50 -7.41 4.11
CA ARG A 12 2.72 -7.41 4.93
C ARG A 12 2.42 -7.05 6.38
N TYR A 13 1.55 -6.07 6.57
CA TYR A 13 1.25 -5.42 7.84
C TYR A 13 -0.14 -5.79 8.38
N TYR A 14 -1.17 -5.80 7.53
CA TYR A 14 -2.53 -6.15 7.94
C TYR A 14 -2.75 -7.67 7.94
N LYS A 15 -3.07 -8.28 9.08
CA LYS A 15 -3.34 -9.73 9.20
C LYS A 15 -4.78 -10.04 9.62
N GLY A 16 -5.68 -9.05 9.57
CA GLY A 16 -7.10 -9.22 9.91
C GLY A 16 -7.48 -8.68 11.29
N GLU A 17 -6.57 -8.00 11.98
CA GLU A 17 -6.81 -7.38 13.27
C GLU A 17 -7.86 -6.25 13.18
N GLU A 18 -8.51 -5.94 14.30
CA GLU A 18 -9.46 -4.82 14.36
C GLU A 18 -8.76 -3.45 14.36
N ARG A 19 -7.54 -3.39 14.94
CA ARG A 19 -6.75 -2.16 15.08
C ARG A 19 -5.27 -2.46 14.81
N SER A 20 -4.53 -1.45 14.35
CA SER A 20 -3.10 -1.57 14.11
C SER A 20 -2.34 -1.92 15.41
N PRO A 21 -1.49 -2.95 15.43
CA PRO A 21 -0.73 -3.35 16.61
C PRO A 21 0.59 -2.60 16.78
N TYR A 22 1.01 -1.78 15.81
CA TYR A 22 2.38 -1.25 15.76
C TYR A 22 2.60 -0.01 16.62
N GLY A 23 1.60 0.88 16.74
CA GLY A 23 1.70 2.12 17.52
C GLY A 23 2.83 3.04 17.02
N ARG A 24 3.20 2.91 15.75
CA ARG A 24 4.22 3.71 15.07
C ARG A 24 3.60 4.33 13.82
N PRO A 25 3.66 5.66 13.63
CA PRO A 25 2.92 6.34 12.57
C PRO A 25 3.10 5.75 11.16
N ASN A 26 4.32 5.40 10.76
CA ASN A 26 4.57 4.83 9.43
C ASN A 26 3.97 3.42 9.29
N LEU A 27 4.18 2.56 10.29
CA LEU A 27 3.66 1.19 10.28
C LEU A 27 2.13 1.16 10.37
N ASP A 28 1.55 2.06 11.18
CA ASP A 28 0.10 2.22 11.30
C ASP A 28 -0.50 2.69 9.96
N TRP A 29 0.20 3.59 9.25
CA TRP A 29 -0.22 3.98 7.91
C TRP A 29 -0.13 2.81 6.92
N TYR A 30 0.96 2.04 6.91
CA TYR A 30 1.10 0.86 6.05
C TYR A 30 0.01 -0.18 6.30
N TRP A 31 -0.26 -0.47 7.58
CA TRP A 31 -1.34 -1.35 8.01
C TRP A 31 -2.70 -0.84 7.50
N GLU A 32 -2.97 0.46 7.60
CA GLU A 32 -4.24 1.04 7.16
C GLU A 32 -4.42 0.96 5.64
N MET A 33 -3.35 1.15 4.86
CA MET A 33 -3.43 1.03 3.39
C MET A 33 -3.82 -0.39 2.98
N GLU A 34 -3.23 -1.40 3.63
CA GLU A 34 -3.56 -2.79 3.38
C GLU A 34 -4.96 -3.17 3.87
N ARG A 35 -5.38 -2.67 5.05
CA ARG A 35 -6.74 -2.86 5.56
C ARG A 35 -7.77 -2.33 4.57
N VAL A 36 -7.58 -1.12 4.04
CA VAL A 36 -8.47 -0.52 3.04
C VAL A 36 -8.48 -1.36 1.76
N TYR A 37 -7.31 -1.78 1.27
CA TYR A 37 -7.21 -2.67 0.11
C TYR A 37 -8.01 -3.97 0.30
N VAL A 38 -7.85 -4.65 1.44
CA VAL A 38 -8.55 -5.91 1.74
C VAL A 38 -10.05 -5.72 1.91
N VAL A 39 -10.48 -4.68 2.64
CA VAL A 39 -11.91 -4.40 2.89
C VAL A 39 -12.65 -4.11 1.59
N ASN A 40 -11.97 -3.53 0.61
CA ASN A 40 -12.53 -3.29 -0.72
C ASN A 40 -12.24 -4.43 -1.71
N ASN A 41 -11.92 -5.64 -1.24
CA ASN A 41 -11.67 -6.83 -2.07
C ASN A 41 -10.59 -6.64 -3.15
N GLY A 42 -9.61 -5.78 -2.87
CA GLY A 42 -8.52 -5.45 -3.79
C GLY A 42 -8.93 -4.53 -4.94
N GLU A 43 -10.16 -4.03 -4.95
CA GLU A 43 -10.70 -3.11 -5.95
C GLU A 43 -10.72 -1.70 -5.36
N PHE A 44 -10.00 -0.78 -6.00
CA PHE A 44 -9.94 0.60 -5.54
C PHE A 44 -9.64 1.54 -6.71
N GLU A 45 -10.49 2.54 -6.91
CA GLU A 45 -10.33 3.53 -7.97
C GLU A 45 -9.57 4.77 -7.48
N GLY A 46 -9.96 5.37 -6.36
CA GLY A 46 -9.24 6.48 -5.75
C GLY A 46 -8.79 7.56 -6.75
N GLU A 47 -7.56 8.03 -6.59
CA GLU A 47 -6.88 8.98 -7.48
C GLU A 47 -6.15 8.30 -8.66
N ARG A 48 -6.66 7.17 -9.16
CA ARG A 48 -6.06 6.42 -10.28
C ARG A 48 -5.86 7.30 -11.51
N ASP A 49 -6.84 8.12 -11.86
CA ASP A 49 -6.77 8.97 -13.05
C ASP A 49 -5.66 10.00 -12.94
N LEU A 50 -5.53 10.64 -11.77
CA LEU A 50 -4.42 11.54 -11.49
C LEU A 50 -3.08 10.82 -11.57
N TYR A 51 -2.98 9.63 -10.96
CA TYR A 51 -1.74 8.84 -10.97
C TYR A 51 -1.32 8.44 -12.39
N ASN A 52 -2.28 8.06 -13.24
CA ASN A 52 -2.02 7.75 -14.64
C ASN A 52 -1.66 9.02 -15.44
N ALA A 53 -2.34 10.15 -15.20
CA ALA A 53 -2.11 11.42 -15.89
C ALA A 53 -0.72 12.02 -15.63
N ILE A 54 -0.14 11.74 -14.46
CA ILE A 54 1.24 12.14 -14.11
C ILE A 54 2.27 11.04 -14.42
N GLU A 55 1.87 10.00 -15.17
CA GLU A 55 2.72 8.87 -15.57
C GLU A 55 3.41 8.19 -14.38
N GLY A 56 2.63 7.97 -13.30
CA GLY A 56 3.12 7.37 -12.06
C GLY A 56 3.77 6.00 -12.25
N ARG A 57 4.89 5.79 -11.56
CA ARG A 57 5.72 4.58 -11.63
C ARG A 57 4.98 3.34 -11.11
N ARG A 58 5.22 2.18 -11.72
CA ARG A 58 4.85 0.89 -11.13
C ARG A 58 5.98 0.36 -10.25
N PHE A 59 5.60 -0.28 -9.15
CA PHE A 59 6.51 -0.88 -8.19
C PHE A 59 6.30 -2.40 -8.19
N PRO A 60 7.33 -3.21 -8.46
CA PRO A 60 7.28 -4.64 -8.25
C PRO A 60 6.96 -4.97 -6.78
N GLY A 61 6.24 -6.06 -6.53
CA GLY A 61 5.92 -6.50 -5.17
C GLY A 61 4.73 -5.83 -4.50
N ILE A 62 4.09 -4.84 -5.15
CA ILE A 62 2.85 -4.20 -4.70
C ILE A 62 1.77 -4.25 -5.78
N PRO A 63 0.56 -4.77 -5.48
CA PRO A 63 -0.57 -4.70 -6.39
C PRO A 63 -0.92 -3.25 -6.75
N PHE A 64 -1.26 -3.00 -8.02
CA PHE A 64 -1.52 -1.62 -8.45
C PHE A 64 -2.66 -0.95 -7.69
N SER A 65 -3.75 -1.66 -7.38
CA SER A 65 -4.84 -1.08 -6.59
C SER A 65 -4.41 -0.72 -5.17
N LEU A 66 -3.49 -1.48 -4.54
CA LEU A 66 -2.89 -1.08 -3.27
C LEU A 66 -2.00 0.17 -3.42
N LEU A 67 -1.23 0.26 -4.50
CA LEU A 67 -0.46 1.48 -4.82
C LEU A 67 -1.38 2.70 -4.97
N ILE A 68 -2.56 2.53 -5.58
CA ILE A 68 -3.55 3.61 -5.70
C ILE A 68 -4.19 3.96 -4.36
N VAL A 69 -4.43 3.00 -3.45
CA VAL A 69 -4.84 3.30 -2.07
C VAL A 69 -3.80 4.18 -1.37
N MET A 70 -2.52 3.78 -1.46
CA MET A 70 -1.40 4.53 -0.89
C MET A 70 -1.31 5.95 -1.46
N PHE A 71 -1.37 6.07 -2.79
CA PHE A 71 -1.31 7.36 -3.47
C PHE A 71 -2.48 8.26 -3.09
N THR A 72 -3.70 7.72 -3.09
CA THR A 72 -4.92 8.45 -2.70
C THR A 72 -4.85 8.95 -1.26
N SER A 73 -4.29 8.16 -0.34
CA SER A 73 -4.10 8.60 1.05
C SER A 73 -3.05 9.70 1.17
N TRP A 74 -1.93 9.56 0.48
CA TRP A 74 -0.83 10.53 0.48
C TRP A 74 -1.22 11.86 -0.19
N ALA A 75 -1.82 11.81 -1.37
CA ALA A 75 -2.14 12.97 -2.19
C ALA A 75 -3.12 13.93 -1.50
N LYS A 76 -3.98 13.45 -0.60
CA LYS A 76 -4.88 14.29 0.22
C LYS A 76 -4.16 15.37 1.04
N TRP A 77 -2.88 15.15 1.34
CA TRP A 77 -2.07 16.04 2.18
C TRP A 77 -1.05 16.85 1.37
N VAL A 78 -1.14 16.81 0.05
CA VAL A 78 -0.16 17.38 -0.86
C VAL A 78 -0.84 18.35 -1.81
N PHE A 79 -0.32 19.58 -1.88
CA PHE A 79 -0.89 20.64 -2.72
C PHE A 79 -0.68 20.37 -4.22
N ASP A 80 0.51 19.90 -4.62
CA ASP A 80 0.83 19.52 -5.99
C ASP A 80 1.46 18.11 -6.02
N ALA A 81 0.61 17.11 -6.27
CA ALA A 81 1.00 15.71 -6.32
C ALA A 81 2.03 15.43 -7.43
N LYS A 82 2.01 16.17 -8.54
CA LYS A 82 2.94 15.96 -9.65
C LYS A 82 4.35 16.36 -9.25
N SER A 83 4.52 17.53 -8.65
CA SER A 83 5.83 18.01 -8.21
C SER A 83 6.37 17.24 -7.01
N ALA A 84 5.49 16.74 -6.13
CA ALA A 84 5.88 16.01 -4.93
C ALA A 84 5.99 14.49 -5.10
N ILE A 85 5.75 13.95 -6.30
CA ILE A 85 5.71 12.50 -6.53
C ILE A 85 6.99 11.74 -6.10
N PRO A 86 8.22 12.32 -6.14
CA PRO A 86 9.39 11.62 -5.59
C PRO A 86 9.24 11.27 -4.11
N ALA A 87 8.63 12.14 -3.30
CA ALA A 87 8.39 11.87 -1.87
C ALA A 87 7.36 10.76 -1.65
N PHE A 88 6.39 10.61 -2.56
CA PHE A 88 5.51 9.45 -2.56
C PHE A 88 6.28 8.16 -2.84
N TYR A 89 7.19 8.18 -3.81
CA TYR A 89 8.01 7.03 -4.16
C TYR A 89 8.92 6.58 -3.02
N GLU A 90 9.57 7.51 -2.32
CA GLU A 90 10.34 7.21 -1.11
C GLU A 90 9.49 6.50 -0.05
N LYS A 91 8.24 6.92 0.13
CA LYS A 91 7.30 6.27 1.07
C LYS A 91 6.91 4.86 0.64
N VAL A 92 6.75 4.62 -0.66
CA VAL A 92 6.45 3.27 -1.21
C VAL A 92 7.68 2.37 -1.09
N GLU A 93 8.88 2.90 -1.31
CA GLU A 93 10.13 2.17 -1.15
C GLU A 93 10.39 1.81 0.32
N ASP A 94 10.11 2.72 1.27
CA ASP A 94 10.17 2.40 2.71
C ASP A 94 9.16 1.30 3.09
N TYR A 95 7.93 1.38 2.58
CA TYR A 95 6.93 0.32 2.76
C TYR A 95 7.42 -1.06 2.30
N LEU A 96 8.08 -1.12 1.14
CA LEU A 96 8.64 -2.34 0.57
C LEU A 96 9.88 -2.82 1.35
N PHE A 97 10.73 -1.90 1.80
CA PHE A 97 11.97 -2.21 2.52
C PHE A 97 11.73 -2.71 3.94
N VAL A 98 10.88 -2.02 4.72
CA VAL A 98 10.61 -2.36 6.13
C VAL A 98 9.95 -3.74 6.28
N ALA A 99 9.21 -4.16 5.25
CA ALA A 99 8.64 -5.51 5.19
C ALA A 99 9.68 -6.60 4.91
N ASN A 100 10.73 -6.32 4.12
CA ASN A 100 11.78 -7.29 3.81
C ASN A 100 12.66 -7.63 5.03
N ASP A 101 12.82 -6.73 5.99
CA ASP A 101 13.51 -7.02 7.27
C ASP A 101 12.67 -7.89 8.22
N HIS A 102 11.35 -8.00 8.03
CA HIS A 102 10.45 -8.82 8.86
C HIS A 102 9.96 -10.10 8.17
N TYR A 103 9.96 -10.15 6.84
CA TYR A 103 9.59 -11.31 6.03
C TYR A 103 10.52 -11.41 4.81
N PRO A 104 11.61 -12.21 4.89
CA PRO A 104 12.49 -12.41 3.74
C PRO A 104 11.73 -13.05 2.58
N GLU A 105 12.05 -12.61 1.35
CA GLU A 105 11.47 -13.03 0.07
C GLU A 105 11.44 -14.57 -0.10
N ASP A 106 12.29 -15.27 0.66
CA ASP A 106 12.50 -16.71 0.70
C ASP A 106 11.36 -17.51 1.36
N LYS A 107 10.32 -16.85 1.90
CA LYS A 107 9.24 -17.50 2.68
C LYS A 107 7.83 -17.27 2.14
N ILE A 108 7.65 -17.08 0.85
CA ILE A 108 6.32 -17.24 0.23
C ILE A 108 5.95 -18.74 0.33
N PRO A 109 4.93 -19.16 1.10
CA PRO A 109 4.58 -20.57 1.20
C PRO A 109 4.07 -21.07 -0.14
N SER A 110 4.59 -22.23 -0.57
CA SER A 110 4.04 -23.06 -1.64
C SER A 110 2.59 -23.46 -1.38
#